data_AF-A0A543HHD0-F1
#
_entry.id   AF-A0A543HHD0-F1
#
_cell.length_a   1.000
_cell.length_b   1.000
_cell.length_c   1.000
_cell.angle_alpha   90.00
_cell.angle_beta   90.00
_cell.angle_gamma   90.00
#
_symmetry.space_group_name_H-M   'P 1'
#
loop_
_entity.id
_entity.type
_entity.pdbx_description
1 polymer ?
#
loop_
_entity_poly.entity_id
_entity_poly.type
_entity_poly.pdbx_seq_one_letter_code
_entity_poly.pdbx_strand_id
1 'polypeptide(L)'
;MGDANTGESAPDAHHAPSAQDGAGVDTYTVEVPTGRVDDAQVPPAQRTPADSADNAPPSPYLTSDELRWAQDTISSISGAFTAKVVGQARLHETLLIALLTGGHVLLESVPGLAKTTAAQTLAQAVGGTFHRIQCTPDLLPSDIVGTQVYNQVSGTFETQLGPVHANVVLLDEINRSSAKTQSAMLEAMQERQTSIGDRSYALPDPFLVLATQNPIEQEGTYPLPEAQMDRFTLKDVLDYPSPAEEAEVLRRIDSGVFDGPSGPVVSIPDVKRLQGLVSRVYVDPAIVNYIVGIGYVTRHPRDYIEARLAAYVDYGASPRASIAFMAAARARALVDGRNHVVPDDVKALTHRVLRHRVSLGFEAAADDVPVEHVIDAMVGGIRTP
;
A
#
# COMPACT_ATOMS: atom_id res chain seq x y z
N MET A 1 70.12 23.17 -4.38
CA MET A 1 70.13 21.94 -3.55
C MET A 1 68.67 21.59 -3.31
N GLY A 2 68.16 20.56 -3.98
CA GLY A 2 66.75 20.15 -3.93
C GLY A 2 66.18 19.87 -5.32
N ASP A 3 66.66 18.79 -5.94
CA ASP A 3 66.11 18.17 -7.14
C ASP A 3 64.74 17.54 -6.83
N ALA A 4 63.79 17.67 -7.76
CA ALA A 4 62.59 16.83 -7.81
C ALA A 4 62.41 16.30 -9.23
N ASN A 5 62.45 14.98 -9.30
CA ASN A 5 62.54 14.08 -10.42
C ASN A 5 61.18 13.91 -11.11
N THR A 6 61.09 14.14 -12.43
CA THR A 6 59.90 13.82 -13.25
C THR A 6 60.17 12.56 -14.08
N GLY A 7 59.59 11.43 -13.67
CA GLY A 7 59.37 10.23 -14.50
C GLY A 7 58.05 10.37 -15.27
N GLU A 8 57.99 10.05 -16.57
CA GLU A 8 57.88 8.70 -17.18
C GLU A 8 56.42 8.52 -17.68
N SER A 9 56.12 8.82 -18.94
CA SER A 9 56.09 7.93 -20.13
C SER A 9 54.66 7.49 -20.49
N ALA A 10 54.17 7.98 -21.63
CA ALA A 10 53.05 7.41 -22.39
C ALA A 10 53.59 6.34 -23.36
N PRO A 11 52.74 5.38 -23.80
CA PRO A 11 52.45 5.42 -25.23
C PRO A 11 51.05 4.91 -25.68
N ASP A 12 50.71 5.43 -26.86
CA ASP A 12 50.10 4.82 -28.04
C ASP A 12 48.61 4.52 -28.21
N ALA A 13 48.14 5.12 -29.30
CA ALA A 13 46.87 5.00 -29.97
C ALA A 13 46.99 4.08 -31.19
N HIS A 14 45.98 3.25 -31.41
CA HIS A 14 45.66 2.59 -32.68
C HIS A 14 44.14 2.28 -32.65
N HIS A 15 43.38 2.20 -33.73
CA HIS A 15 43.43 2.71 -35.10
C HIS A 15 42.02 2.34 -35.62
N ALA A 16 41.21 3.31 -36.07
CA ALA A 16 40.00 3.03 -36.84
C ALA A 16 40.34 3.06 -38.34
N PRO A 17 39.59 2.34 -39.19
CA PRO A 17 39.14 3.00 -40.40
C PRO A 17 37.69 2.68 -40.79
N SER A 18 37.17 3.59 -41.61
CA SER A 18 35.83 3.68 -42.19
C SER A 18 35.85 3.45 -43.70
N ALA A 19 34.76 2.86 -44.21
CA ALA A 19 34.07 3.04 -45.51
C ALA A 19 34.79 2.77 -46.87
N GLN A 20 34.17 1.94 -47.73
CA GLN A 20 33.47 2.35 -48.98
C GLN A 20 33.03 1.16 -49.90
N ASP A 21 31.78 1.27 -50.37
CA ASP A 21 31.18 0.97 -51.69
C ASP A 21 31.49 -0.27 -52.56
N GLY A 22 30.41 -1.00 -52.91
CA GLY A 22 30.00 -1.16 -54.33
C GLY A 22 30.06 -2.55 -54.99
N ALA A 23 28.94 -2.94 -55.63
CA ALA A 23 28.65 -4.07 -56.55
C ALA A 23 27.96 -5.28 -55.88
N GLY A 24 26.87 -5.89 -56.36
CA GLY A 24 26.20 -5.84 -57.65
C GLY A 24 25.86 -7.29 -58.09
N VAL A 25 24.55 -7.63 -58.04
CA VAL A 25 23.81 -8.67 -58.80
C VAL A 25 24.09 -10.16 -58.50
N ASP A 26 23.05 -10.90 -58.04
CA ASP A 26 22.45 -12.02 -58.80
C ASP A 26 21.26 -12.65 -58.06
N THR A 27 20.09 -12.54 -58.70
CA THR A 27 18.82 -13.18 -58.35
C THR A 27 18.84 -14.65 -58.77
N TYR A 28 18.57 -15.57 -57.84
CA TYR A 28 18.22 -16.96 -58.15
C TYR A 28 16.81 -17.27 -57.68
N THR A 29 15.91 -17.41 -58.65
CA THR A 29 14.54 -17.90 -58.52
C THR A 29 14.57 -19.42 -58.35
N VAL A 30 13.89 -19.95 -57.32
CA VAL A 30 13.67 -21.39 -57.16
C VAL A 30 12.19 -21.68 -57.31
N GLU A 31 11.85 -22.37 -58.40
CA GLU A 31 10.52 -22.92 -58.67
C GLU A 31 10.21 -24.09 -57.73
N VAL A 32 9.00 -24.12 -57.17
CA VAL A 32 8.47 -25.24 -56.37
C VAL A 32 7.36 -25.93 -57.17
N PRO A 33 7.39 -27.26 -57.38
CA PRO A 33 6.44 -27.93 -58.25
C PRO A 33 5.08 -28.17 -57.59
N THR A 34 4.02 -27.92 -58.36
CA THR A 34 2.62 -28.20 -58.01
C THR A 34 2.29 -29.68 -58.14
N GLY A 35 2.04 -30.35 -57.01
CA GLY A 35 1.46 -31.69 -56.94
C GLY A 35 0.11 -31.66 -56.23
N ARG A 36 -0.96 -32.01 -56.95
CA ARG A 36 -2.32 -32.24 -56.42
C ARG A 36 -2.35 -33.48 -55.52
N VAL A 37 -3.02 -33.38 -54.39
CA VAL A 37 -3.55 -34.51 -53.61
C VAL A 37 -5.00 -34.21 -53.23
N ASP A 38 -5.86 -35.20 -53.47
CA ASP A 38 -7.32 -35.13 -53.50
C ASP A 38 -7.99 -34.86 -52.14
N ASP A 39 -9.10 -34.13 -52.21
CA ASP A 39 -10.01 -33.79 -51.13
C ASP A 39 -10.73 -35.02 -50.55
N ALA A 40 -10.46 -35.33 -49.28
CA ALA A 40 -11.35 -36.14 -48.45
C ALA A 40 -12.15 -35.23 -47.51
N GLN A 41 -13.44 -35.04 -47.83
CA GLN A 41 -14.41 -34.27 -47.03
C GLN A 41 -14.56 -34.82 -45.61
N VAL A 42 -14.15 -34.01 -44.62
CA VAL A 42 -14.55 -34.16 -43.21
C VAL A 42 -15.81 -33.32 -42.98
N PRO A 43 -16.90 -33.89 -42.43
CA PRO A 43 -18.13 -33.11 -42.21
C PRO A 43 -17.92 -32.07 -41.10
N PRO A 44 -18.52 -30.87 -41.20
CA PRO A 44 -18.34 -29.83 -40.19
C PRO A 44 -19.08 -30.22 -38.91
N ALA A 45 -18.34 -30.31 -37.80
CA ALA A 45 -18.92 -30.45 -36.46
C ALA A 45 -19.77 -29.20 -36.16
N GLN A 46 -21.07 -29.39 -35.96
CA GLN A 46 -21.98 -28.37 -35.45
C GLN A 46 -21.54 -28.00 -34.03
N ARG A 47 -21.01 -26.78 -33.86
CA ARG A 47 -20.77 -26.20 -32.53
C ARG A 47 -22.09 -25.70 -31.96
N THR A 48 -22.51 -26.29 -30.85
CA THR A 48 -23.62 -25.82 -30.02
C THR A 48 -23.29 -24.42 -29.44
N PRO A 49 -24.24 -23.47 -29.32
CA PRO A 49 -23.95 -22.09 -28.88
C PRO A 49 -23.66 -21.90 -27.37
N ALA A 50 -23.41 -22.97 -26.61
CA ALA A 50 -23.42 -22.91 -25.15
C ALA A 50 -22.04 -22.88 -24.46
N ASP A 51 -20.94 -23.13 -25.19
CA ASP A 51 -19.60 -23.35 -24.59
C ASP A 51 -18.62 -22.17 -24.71
N SER A 52 -19.08 -20.98 -25.13
CA SER A 52 -18.19 -19.84 -25.43
C SER A 52 -18.31 -18.64 -24.49
N ALA A 53 -19.08 -18.73 -23.40
CA ALA A 53 -19.25 -17.60 -22.46
C ALA A 53 -18.21 -17.56 -21.32
N ASP A 54 -17.64 -18.71 -20.94
CA ASP A 54 -16.79 -18.81 -19.73
C ASP A 54 -15.29 -18.60 -19.96
N ASN A 55 -14.87 -18.22 -21.17
CA ASN A 55 -13.45 -18.08 -21.50
C ASN A 55 -13.09 -16.75 -22.20
N ALA A 56 -13.94 -15.72 -22.06
CA ALA A 56 -13.57 -14.37 -22.46
C ALA A 56 -12.59 -13.78 -21.45
N PRO A 57 -11.52 -13.09 -21.88
CA PRO A 57 -10.65 -12.38 -20.95
C PRO A 57 -11.50 -11.41 -20.11
N PRO A 58 -11.23 -11.29 -18.79
CA PRO A 58 -12.03 -10.43 -17.93
C PRO A 58 -12.05 -9.00 -18.48
N SER A 59 -13.24 -8.40 -18.53
CA SER A 59 -13.41 -7.01 -18.95
C SER A 59 -12.45 -6.10 -18.17
N PRO A 60 -11.79 -5.12 -18.82
CA PRO A 60 -10.89 -4.20 -18.13
C PRO A 60 -11.63 -3.35 -17.08
N TYR A 61 -12.96 -3.24 -17.19
CA TYR A 61 -13.82 -2.50 -16.28
C TYR A 61 -14.78 -3.42 -15.53
N LEU A 62 -15.22 -2.98 -14.35
CA LEU A 62 -16.23 -3.70 -13.55
C LEU A 62 -17.56 -3.79 -14.28
N THR A 63 -18.16 -4.98 -14.26
CA THR A 63 -19.55 -5.16 -14.63
C THR A 63 -20.49 -4.67 -13.53
N SER A 64 -21.77 -4.47 -13.85
CA SER A 64 -22.77 -4.08 -12.85
C SER A 64 -22.96 -5.14 -11.76
N ASP A 65 -22.81 -6.42 -12.09
CA ASP A 65 -22.97 -7.51 -11.12
C ASP A 65 -21.76 -7.61 -10.18
N GLU A 66 -20.55 -7.37 -10.70
CA GLU A 66 -19.35 -7.28 -9.88
C GLU A 66 -19.40 -6.09 -8.92
N LEU A 67 -19.89 -4.94 -9.40
CA LEU A 67 -20.06 -3.76 -8.56
C LEU A 67 -21.08 -4.00 -7.44
N ARG A 68 -22.23 -4.62 -7.76
CA ARG A 68 -23.27 -4.94 -6.79
C ARG A 68 -22.76 -5.91 -5.73
N TRP A 69 -22.09 -6.99 -6.17
CA TRP A 69 -21.47 -7.94 -5.26
C TRP A 69 -20.42 -7.26 -4.36
N ALA A 70 -19.60 -6.36 -4.91
CA ALA A 70 -18.61 -5.63 -4.13
C ALA A 70 -19.27 -4.73 -3.07
N GLN A 71 -20.34 -4.00 -3.43
CA GLN A 71 -21.11 -3.16 -2.53
C GLN A 71 -21.73 -3.97 -1.38
N ASP A 72 -22.35 -5.11 -1.67
CA ASP A 72 -22.98 -5.98 -0.66
C ASP A 72 -21.93 -6.53 0.31
N THR A 73 -20.77 -6.94 -0.22
CA THR A 73 -19.66 -7.48 0.56
C THR A 73 -19.02 -6.40 1.46
N ILE A 74 -18.74 -5.21 0.92
CA ILE A 74 -18.20 -4.07 1.68
C ILE A 74 -19.20 -3.61 2.74
N SER A 75 -20.49 -3.58 2.42
CA SER A 75 -21.56 -3.23 3.37
C SER A 75 -21.64 -4.23 4.53
N SER A 76 -21.43 -5.52 4.27
CA SER A 76 -21.39 -6.55 5.30
C SER A 76 -20.21 -6.35 6.25
N ILE A 77 -19.01 -6.10 5.72
CA ILE A 77 -17.81 -5.77 6.52
C ILE A 77 -18.06 -4.50 7.35
N SER A 78 -18.61 -3.46 6.72
CA SER A 78 -18.90 -2.17 7.35
C SER A 78 -19.93 -2.29 8.48
N GLY A 79 -20.96 -3.11 8.30
CA GLY A 79 -21.96 -3.41 9.31
C GLY A 79 -21.35 -4.11 10.52
N ALA A 80 -20.50 -5.12 10.30
CA ALA A 80 -19.78 -5.79 11.37
C ALA A 80 -18.84 -4.85 12.14
N PHE A 81 -18.15 -3.96 11.42
CA PHE A 81 -17.26 -2.96 12.02
C PHE A 81 -18.03 -1.96 12.88
N THR A 82 -19.04 -1.32 12.32
CA THR A 82 -19.83 -0.27 12.99
C THR A 82 -20.71 -0.79 14.12
N ALA A 83 -20.98 -2.10 14.17
CA ALA A 83 -21.61 -2.73 15.33
C ALA A 83 -20.70 -2.69 16.56
N LYS A 84 -19.39 -2.89 16.38
CA LYS A 84 -18.40 -2.99 17.47
C LYS A 84 -17.54 -1.75 17.71
N VAL A 85 -17.44 -0.87 16.73
CA VAL A 85 -16.64 0.35 16.80
C VAL A 85 -17.52 1.54 16.44
N VAL A 86 -17.59 2.52 17.33
CA VAL A 86 -18.49 3.67 17.17
C VAL A 86 -17.72 4.97 17.20
N GLY A 87 -18.21 5.97 16.46
CA GLY A 87 -17.59 7.30 16.42
C GLY A 87 -16.21 7.32 15.77
N GLN A 88 -15.95 6.38 14.87
CA GLN A 88 -14.64 6.17 14.24
C GLN A 88 -14.79 6.00 12.72
N ALA A 89 -15.65 6.80 12.10
CA ALA A 89 -15.93 6.72 10.65
C ALA A 89 -14.65 6.91 9.80
N ARG A 90 -13.78 7.83 10.24
CA ARG A 90 -12.50 8.09 9.57
C ARG A 90 -11.55 6.90 9.64
N LEU A 91 -11.39 6.32 10.83
CA LEU A 91 -10.57 5.10 11.01
C LEU A 91 -11.15 3.94 10.21
N HIS A 92 -12.47 3.78 10.20
CA HIS A 92 -13.16 2.76 9.41
C HIS A 92 -12.84 2.87 7.90
N GLU A 93 -12.99 4.06 7.32
CA GLU A 93 -12.65 4.32 5.92
C GLU A 93 -11.18 4.01 5.63
N THR A 94 -10.26 4.49 6.49
CA THR A 94 -8.81 4.24 6.35
C THR A 94 -8.49 2.74 6.36
N LEU A 95 -9.09 1.97 7.27
CA LEU A 95 -8.87 0.53 7.38
C LEU A 95 -9.45 -0.25 6.20
N LEU A 96 -10.65 0.12 5.73
CA LEU A 96 -11.24 -0.49 4.54
C LEU A 96 -10.36 -0.23 3.31
N ILE A 97 -9.94 1.00 3.08
CA ILE A 97 -9.06 1.34 1.95
C ILE A 97 -7.75 0.54 2.03
N ALA A 98 -7.13 0.43 3.21
CA ALA A 98 -5.91 -0.33 3.39
C ALA A 98 -6.10 -1.83 3.09
N LEU A 99 -7.18 -2.43 3.61
CA LEU A 99 -7.52 -3.83 3.33
C LEU A 99 -7.75 -4.07 1.83
N LEU A 100 -8.53 -3.20 1.19
CA LEU A 100 -8.91 -3.28 -0.22
C LEU A 100 -7.76 -3.01 -1.19
N THR A 101 -6.75 -2.26 -0.76
CA THR A 101 -5.52 -2.00 -1.54
C THR A 101 -4.39 -2.96 -1.21
N GLY A 102 -4.52 -3.77 -0.15
CA GLY A 102 -3.41 -4.56 0.39
C GLY A 102 -2.26 -3.69 0.91
N GLY A 103 -2.59 -2.46 1.31
CA GLY A 103 -1.67 -1.45 1.83
C GLY A 103 -1.53 -1.53 3.35
N HIS A 104 -0.63 -0.70 3.89
CA HIS A 104 -0.41 -0.59 5.34
C HIS A 104 -0.70 0.82 5.83
N VAL A 105 -1.05 0.95 7.10
CA VAL A 105 -1.48 2.21 7.70
C VAL A 105 -0.59 2.57 8.88
N LEU A 106 -0.17 3.84 8.91
CA LEU A 106 0.44 4.48 10.07
C LEU A 106 -0.61 5.38 10.73
N LEU A 107 -0.89 5.16 12.01
CA LEU A 107 -1.82 5.97 12.79
C LEU A 107 -1.07 6.79 13.81
N GLU A 108 -1.12 8.10 13.67
CA GLU A 108 -0.72 9.00 14.74
C GLU A 108 -1.94 9.33 15.58
N SER A 109 -1.90 9.02 16.87
CA SER A 109 -3.12 9.08 17.68
C SER A 109 -2.85 9.02 19.16
N VAL A 110 -3.76 9.62 19.92
CA VAL A 110 -3.74 9.55 21.40
C VAL A 110 -4.17 8.17 21.90
N PRO A 111 -3.75 7.76 23.12
CA PRO A 111 -4.19 6.51 23.73
C PRO A 111 -5.72 6.45 23.89
N GLY A 112 -6.28 5.24 23.90
CA GLY A 112 -7.69 5.00 24.26
C GLY A 112 -8.72 5.05 23.11
N LEU A 113 -8.31 5.30 21.86
CA LEU A 113 -9.24 5.41 20.71
C LEU A 113 -9.68 4.07 20.08
N ALA A 114 -9.84 3.01 20.88
CA ALA A 114 -10.34 1.69 20.46
C ALA A 114 -9.64 1.07 19.21
N LYS A 115 -8.38 1.44 18.92
CA LYS A 115 -7.61 0.97 17.75
C LYS A 115 -7.44 -0.56 17.72
N THR A 116 -7.19 -1.15 18.88
CA THR A 116 -7.14 -2.61 19.05
C THR A 116 -8.45 -3.26 18.67
N THR A 117 -9.57 -2.73 19.19
CA THR A 117 -10.92 -3.22 18.87
C THR A 117 -11.22 -3.09 17.39
N ALA A 118 -10.83 -1.97 16.75
CA ALA A 118 -11.01 -1.75 15.32
C ALA A 118 -10.25 -2.77 14.46
N ALA A 119 -8.96 -2.96 14.73
CA ALA A 119 -8.13 -3.91 13.99
C ALA A 119 -8.61 -5.37 14.19
N GLN A 120 -8.94 -5.75 15.44
CA GLN A 120 -9.46 -7.07 15.76
C GLN A 120 -10.82 -7.33 15.11
N THR A 121 -11.73 -6.35 15.15
CA THR A 121 -13.06 -6.45 14.53
C THR A 121 -12.94 -6.63 13.02
N LEU A 122 -12.06 -5.85 12.36
CA LEU A 122 -11.83 -5.99 10.94
C LEU A 122 -11.32 -7.40 10.57
N ALA A 123 -10.34 -7.91 11.32
CA ALA A 123 -9.80 -9.25 11.11
C ALA A 123 -10.88 -10.33 11.27
N GLN A 124 -11.67 -10.26 12.34
CA GLN A 124 -12.77 -11.18 12.59
C GLN A 124 -13.83 -11.12 11.50
N ALA A 125 -14.21 -9.91 11.06
CA ALA A 125 -15.23 -9.71 10.03
C ALA A 125 -14.87 -10.40 8.70
N VAL A 126 -13.57 -10.48 8.36
CA VAL A 126 -13.09 -11.11 7.13
C VAL A 126 -12.63 -12.56 7.30
N GLY A 127 -12.80 -13.14 8.49
CA GLY A 127 -12.34 -14.49 8.80
C GLY A 127 -10.80 -14.62 8.84
N GLY A 128 -10.10 -13.52 9.09
CA GLY A 128 -8.65 -13.48 9.23
C GLY A 128 -8.18 -13.61 10.69
N THR A 129 -6.89 -13.85 10.85
CA THR A 129 -6.22 -13.85 12.15
C THR A 129 -5.76 -12.45 12.55
N PHE A 130 -5.77 -12.17 13.86
CA PHE A 130 -5.33 -10.91 14.44
C PHE A 130 -4.23 -11.14 15.47
N HIS A 131 -3.17 -10.33 15.42
CA HIS A 131 -2.19 -10.23 16.49
C HIS A 131 -1.88 -8.78 16.82
N ARG A 132 -1.70 -8.49 18.11
CA ARG A 132 -1.21 -7.21 18.62
C ARG A 132 0.21 -7.40 19.14
N ILE A 133 1.11 -6.53 18.69
CA ILE A 133 2.50 -6.46 19.15
C ILE A 133 2.68 -5.10 19.81
N GLN A 134 2.93 -5.11 21.11
CA GLN A 134 3.31 -3.90 21.83
C GLN A 134 4.80 -3.64 21.56
N CYS A 135 5.12 -2.49 21.00
CA CYS A 135 6.51 -2.12 20.77
C CYS A 135 7.11 -1.55 22.06
N THR A 136 8.20 -2.17 22.50
CA THR A 136 8.97 -1.76 23.67
C THR A 136 10.46 -1.67 23.30
N PRO A 137 11.28 -0.95 24.08
CA PRO A 137 12.71 -0.80 23.77
C PRO A 137 13.50 -2.11 23.75
N ASP A 138 13.01 -3.12 24.48
CA ASP A 138 13.60 -4.45 24.62
C ASP A 138 13.07 -5.46 23.57
N LEU A 139 12.05 -5.10 22.77
CA LEU A 139 11.48 -5.98 21.77
C LEU A 139 12.53 -6.37 20.73
N LEU A 140 12.78 -7.67 20.57
CA LEU A 140 13.75 -8.20 19.62
C LEU A 140 13.10 -8.53 18.27
N PRO A 141 13.84 -8.48 17.15
CA PRO A 141 13.35 -8.94 15.85
C PRO A 141 12.77 -10.37 15.87
N SER A 142 13.38 -11.26 16.65
CA SER A 142 12.93 -12.67 16.80
C SER A 142 11.55 -12.79 17.47
N ASP A 143 11.17 -11.85 18.33
CA ASP A 143 9.88 -11.86 19.02
C ASP A 143 8.72 -11.51 18.08
N ILE A 144 9.03 -10.95 16.91
CA ILE A 144 8.08 -10.54 15.87
C ILE A 144 8.02 -11.56 14.77
N VAL A 145 9.19 -11.92 14.24
CA VAL A 145 9.34 -12.80 13.08
C VAL A 145 9.15 -14.27 13.48
N GLY A 146 9.67 -14.65 14.64
CA GLY A 146 9.73 -16.03 15.10
C GLY A 146 11.16 -16.50 15.35
N THR A 147 11.29 -17.69 15.92
CA THR A 147 12.58 -18.27 16.31
C THR A 147 12.60 -19.79 16.15
N GLN A 148 13.79 -20.38 16.16
CA GLN A 148 13.98 -21.82 16.24
C GLN A 148 14.20 -22.22 17.69
N VAL A 149 13.32 -23.09 18.19
CA VAL A 149 13.38 -23.61 19.56
C VAL A 149 13.85 -25.07 19.51
N TYR A 150 14.82 -25.42 20.34
CA TYR A 150 15.28 -26.80 20.45
C TYR A 150 14.25 -27.63 21.22
N ASN A 151 13.60 -28.58 20.54
CA ASN A 151 12.71 -29.53 21.17
C ASN A 151 13.54 -30.69 21.75
N GLN A 152 13.61 -30.78 23.08
CA GLN A 152 14.39 -31.80 23.79
C GLN A 152 13.85 -33.22 23.59
N VAL A 153 12.56 -33.37 23.28
CA VAL A 153 11.92 -34.68 23.08
C VAL A 153 12.30 -35.27 21.73
N SER A 154 12.26 -34.48 20.67
CA SER A 154 12.63 -34.91 19.32
C SER A 154 14.13 -34.77 19.04
N GLY A 155 14.85 -33.96 19.82
CA GLY A 155 16.25 -33.63 19.60
C GLY A 155 16.46 -32.71 18.39
N THR A 156 15.41 -32.05 17.88
CA THR A 156 15.43 -31.22 16.67
C THR A 156 15.09 -29.77 16.97
N PHE A 157 15.57 -28.84 16.14
CA PHE A 157 15.10 -27.46 16.16
C PHE A 157 13.75 -27.34 15.44
N GLU A 158 12.72 -26.86 16.14
CA GLU A 158 11.39 -26.58 15.60
C GLU A 158 11.21 -25.07 15.43
N THR A 159 10.63 -24.67 14.31
CA THR A 159 10.37 -23.25 14.05
C THR A 159 9.05 -22.84 14.67
N GLN A 160 9.09 -21.81 15.52
CA GLN A 160 7.90 -21.14 16.03
C GLN A 160 7.75 -19.81 15.30
N LEU A 161 6.66 -19.69 14.53
CA LEU A 161 6.33 -18.46 13.81
C LEU A 161 5.94 -17.37 14.80
N GLY A 162 6.45 -16.17 14.57
CA GLY A 162 6.14 -15.02 15.40
C GLY A 162 4.78 -14.39 15.07
N PRO A 163 4.34 -13.42 15.89
CA PRO A 163 3.02 -12.77 15.78
C PRO A 163 2.80 -11.99 14.48
N VAL A 164 3.86 -11.71 13.69
CA VAL A 164 3.70 -11.09 12.37
C VAL A 164 2.98 -11.99 11.36
N HIS A 165 2.92 -13.31 11.62
CA HIS A 165 2.20 -14.30 10.79
C HIS A 165 0.68 -14.29 11.02
N ALA A 166 0.08 -13.11 10.90
CA ALA A 166 -1.37 -12.89 11.03
C ALA A 166 -1.91 -12.06 9.87
N ASN A 167 -3.19 -12.20 9.50
CA ASN A 167 -3.78 -11.39 8.44
C ASN A 167 -3.82 -9.90 8.79
N VAL A 168 -4.07 -9.57 10.06
CA VAL A 168 -4.03 -8.21 10.58
C VAL A 168 -3.10 -8.13 11.78
N VAL A 169 -2.08 -7.28 11.69
CA VAL A 169 -1.11 -7.05 12.76
C VAL A 169 -1.21 -5.60 13.22
N LEU A 170 -1.47 -5.40 14.50
CA LEU A 170 -1.39 -4.09 15.16
C LEU A 170 -0.01 -3.95 15.82
N LEU A 171 0.81 -3.02 15.33
CA LEU A 171 2.07 -2.60 15.95
C LEU A 171 1.79 -1.36 16.80
N ASP A 172 1.65 -1.53 18.10
CA ASP A 172 1.34 -0.42 18.99
C ASP A 172 2.63 0.28 19.42
N GLU A 173 2.68 1.61 19.24
CA GLU A 173 3.80 2.49 19.61
C GLU A 173 5.11 2.12 18.92
N ILE A 174 5.09 1.94 17.58
CA ILE A 174 6.24 1.48 16.79
C ILE A 174 7.52 2.29 17.05
N ASN A 175 7.38 3.57 17.36
CA ASN A 175 8.46 4.48 17.71
C ASN A 175 9.14 4.16 19.05
N ARG A 176 8.66 3.24 19.88
CA ARG A 176 9.34 2.82 21.13
C ARG A 176 10.31 1.65 20.93
N SER A 177 10.26 0.98 19.79
CA SER A 177 11.15 -0.13 19.47
C SER A 177 12.45 0.35 18.82
N SER A 178 13.52 -0.44 18.97
CA SER A 178 14.82 -0.12 18.35
C SER A 178 14.74 -0.07 16.82
N ALA A 179 15.62 0.71 16.18
CA ALA A 179 15.70 0.81 14.71
C ALA A 179 15.87 -0.56 14.01
N LYS A 180 16.58 -1.50 14.64
CA LYS A 180 16.75 -2.87 14.12
C LYS A 180 15.43 -3.65 14.14
N THR A 181 14.66 -3.49 15.21
CA THR A 181 13.35 -4.12 15.38
C THR A 181 12.33 -3.54 14.40
N GLN A 182 12.29 -2.20 14.25
CA GLN A 182 11.48 -1.53 13.23
C GLN A 182 11.81 -2.02 11.82
N SER A 183 13.11 -2.17 11.51
CA SER A 183 13.56 -2.64 10.19
C SER A 183 13.04 -4.05 9.88
N ALA A 184 13.08 -4.98 10.85
CA ALA A 184 12.58 -6.34 10.67
C ALA A 184 11.05 -6.38 10.40
N MET A 185 10.27 -5.53 11.07
CA MET A 185 8.83 -5.41 10.80
C MET A 185 8.55 -4.89 9.38
N LEU A 186 9.29 -3.86 8.96
CA LEU A 186 9.12 -3.21 7.67
C LEU A 186 9.63 -4.07 6.51
N GLU A 187 10.64 -4.92 6.75
CA GLU A 187 11.08 -5.94 5.82
C GLU A 187 9.97 -6.98 5.59
N ALA A 188 9.36 -7.48 6.66
CA ALA A 188 8.22 -8.40 6.56
C ALA A 188 7.05 -7.78 5.77
N MET A 189 6.76 -6.50 5.99
CA MET A 189 5.76 -5.73 5.22
C MET A 189 6.11 -5.65 3.72
N GLN A 190 7.37 -5.40 3.39
CA GLN A 190 7.78 -5.18 2.00
C GLN A 190 7.94 -6.47 1.21
N GLU A 191 8.53 -7.50 1.84
CA GLU A 191 8.83 -8.79 1.20
C GLU A 191 7.66 -9.78 1.30
N ARG A 192 6.67 -9.50 2.16
CA ARG A 192 5.51 -10.39 2.45
C ARG A 192 5.93 -11.80 2.89
N GLN A 193 7.09 -11.92 3.48
CA GLN A 193 7.64 -13.15 4.04
C GLN A 193 8.62 -12.82 5.15
N THR A 194 8.97 -13.81 5.95
CA THR A 194 10.02 -13.70 6.96
C THR A 194 11.01 -14.84 6.86
N SER A 195 12.27 -14.57 7.14
CA SER A 195 13.32 -15.59 7.18
C SER A 195 13.63 -15.99 8.63
N ILE A 196 13.51 -17.28 8.93
CA ILE A 196 13.83 -17.86 10.24
C ILE A 196 14.81 -19.01 10.03
N GLY A 197 16.04 -18.85 10.53
CA GLY A 197 17.13 -19.77 10.20
C GLY A 197 17.48 -19.69 8.72
N ASP A 198 17.42 -20.82 8.03
CA ASP A 198 17.70 -20.98 6.59
C ASP A 198 16.43 -21.05 5.72
N ARG A 199 15.24 -20.88 6.33
CA ARG A 199 13.95 -21.01 5.64
C ARG A 199 13.17 -19.71 5.62
N SER A 200 12.49 -19.47 4.49
CA SER A 200 11.56 -18.37 4.32
C SER A 200 10.12 -18.85 4.50
N TYR A 201 9.33 -18.07 5.21
CA TYR A 201 7.93 -18.34 5.54
C TYR A 201 7.08 -17.20 4.99
N ALA A 202 6.17 -17.51 4.06
CA ALA A 202 5.26 -16.53 3.48
C ALA A 202 4.25 -16.03 4.54
N LEU A 203 3.97 -14.73 4.52
CA LEU A 203 2.92 -14.16 5.36
C LEU A 203 1.53 -14.51 4.80
N PRO A 204 0.48 -14.51 5.64
CA PRO A 204 -0.89 -14.72 5.20
C PRO A 204 -1.30 -13.69 4.12
N ASP A 205 -2.12 -14.10 3.16
CA ASP A 205 -2.65 -13.20 2.13
C ASP A 205 -4.19 -13.15 2.24
N PRO A 206 -4.80 -11.98 2.55
CA PRO A 206 -4.21 -10.65 2.70
C PRO A 206 -3.41 -10.47 4.00
N PHE A 207 -2.44 -9.54 3.94
CA PHE A 207 -1.61 -9.08 5.06
C PHE A 207 -1.76 -7.56 5.26
N LEU A 208 -2.25 -7.13 6.41
CA LEU A 208 -2.43 -5.73 6.77
C LEU A 208 -1.70 -5.41 8.07
N VAL A 209 -0.78 -4.44 8.03
CA VAL A 209 -0.16 -3.85 9.20
C VAL A 209 -0.78 -2.50 9.52
N LEU A 210 -1.20 -2.36 10.78
CA LEU A 210 -1.61 -1.10 11.39
C LEU A 210 -0.55 -0.72 12.43
N ALA A 211 0.26 0.29 12.14
CA ALA A 211 1.26 0.79 13.10
C ALA A 211 0.76 2.06 13.78
N THR A 212 0.96 2.21 15.08
CA THR A 212 0.59 3.43 15.82
C THR A 212 1.83 4.18 16.28
N GLN A 213 1.72 5.51 16.33
CA GLN A 213 2.67 6.41 16.96
C GLN A 213 1.91 7.30 17.93
N ASN A 214 2.43 7.42 19.16
CA ASN A 214 1.91 8.35 20.15
C ASN A 214 2.69 9.66 20.04
N PRO A 215 2.05 10.80 19.71
CA PRO A 215 2.74 12.08 19.55
C PRO A 215 3.15 12.73 20.88
N ILE A 216 2.55 12.31 22.00
CA ILE A 216 2.72 12.98 23.32
C ILE A 216 3.98 12.49 24.05
N GLU A 217 4.30 11.20 23.96
CA GLU A 217 5.43 10.60 24.65
C GLU A 217 6.67 10.63 23.74
N GLN A 218 7.58 11.58 23.97
CA GLN A 218 8.83 11.68 23.20
C GLN A 218 10.04 11.01 23.87
N GLU A 219 9.97 10.72 25.18
CA GLU A 219 11.07 10.13 25.92
C GLU A 219 11.28 8.65 25.53
N GLY A 220 12.51 8.29 25.17
CA GLY A 220 12.85 6.92 24.75
C GLY A 220 12.24 6.49 23.41
N THR A 221 11.91 7.46 22.55
CA THR A 221 11.39 7.17 21.20
C THR A 221 12.46 7.26 20.12
N TYR A 222 12.33 6.38 19.13
CA TYR A 222 13.11 6.28 17.91
C TYR A 222 12.18 6.62 16.73
N PRO A 223 12.25 7.85 16.17
CA PRO A 223 11.40 8.23 15.06
C PRO A 223 11.67 7.32 13.86
N LEU A 224 10.60 6.98 13.13
CA LEU A 224 10.73 6.24 11.88
C LEU A 224 11.39 7.16 10.83
N PRO A 225 12.50 6.75 10.20
CA PRO A 225 13.07 7.45 9.06
C PRO A 225 12.03 7.62 7.94
N GLU A 226 12.17 8.68 7.13
CA GLU A 226 11.25 9.00 6.04
C GLU A 226 11.13 7.85 5.04
N ALA A 227 12.26 7.21 4.72
CA ALA A 227 12.30 6.04 3.85
C ALA A 227 11.47 4.85 4.40
N GLN A 228 11.34 4.75 5.72
CA GLN A 228 10.51 3.75 6.38
C GLN A 228 9.04 4.14 6.37
N MET A 229 8.73 5.40 6.68
CA MET A 229 7.36 5.92 6.61
C MET A 229 6.77 5.81 5.20
N ASP A 230 7.55 6.01 4.15
CA ASP A 230 7.09 5.91 2.75
C ASP A 230 6.58 4.51 2.35
N ARG A 231 6.84 3.48 3.17
CA ARG A 231 6.27 2.12 3.00
C ARG A 231 4.80 2.02 3.41
N PHE A 232 4.28 2.96 4.21
CA PHE A 232 2.87 2.99 4.56
C PHE A 232 2.06 3.67 3.46
N THR A 233 0.99 3.03 3.01
CA THR A 233 0.09 3.59 1.99
C THR A 233 -0.55 4.88 2.49
N LEU A 234 -1.04 4.86 3.72
CA LEU A 234 -1.72 5.97 4.39
C LEU A 234 -1.09 6.26 5.75
N LYS A 235 -0.94 7.55 6.09
CA LYS A 235 -0.77 8.02 7.46
C LYS A 235 -2.01 8.81 7.86
N ASP A 236 -2.74 8.34 8.87
CA ASP A 236 -3.89 9.07 9.41
C ASP A 236 -3.60 9.61 10.80
N VAL A 237 -4.25 10.73 11.13
CA VAL A 237 -4.15 11.37 12.45
C VAL A 237 -5.54 11.30 13.06
N LEU A 238 -5.65 10.63 14.20
CA LEU A 238 -6.92 10.44 14.91
C LEU A 238 -6.90 11.24 16.19
N ASP A 239 -7.91 12.09 16.34
CA ASP A 239 -8.17 12.86 17.54
C ASP A 239 -9.28 12.20 18.37
N TYR A 240 -9.56 12.76 19.55
CA TYR A 240 -10.66 12.34 20.39
C TYR A 240 -12.00 12.42 19.65
N PRO A 241 -12.94 11.49 19.93
CA PRO A 241 -14.27 11.53 19.35
C PRO A 241 -15.00 12.82 19.77
N SER A 242 -15.93 13.27 18.94
CA SER A 242 -16.82 14.37 19.32
C SER A 242 -17.68 13.97 20.54
N PRO A 243 -18.21 14.93 21.32
CA PRO A 243 -19.07 14.62 22.47
C PRO A 243 -20.29 13.74 22.11
N ALA A 244 -20.82 13.88 20.88
CA ALA A 244 -21.92 13.05 20.40
C ALA A 244 -21.50 11.60 20.14
N GLU A 245 -20.31 11.41 19.57
CA GLU A 245 -19.71 10.09 19.34
C GLU A 245 -19.33 9.42 20.66
N GLU A 246 -18.76 10.16 21.60
CA GLU A 246 -18.42 9.67 22.94
C GLU A 246 -19.67 9.25 23.72
N ALA A 247 -20.73 10.06 23.67
CA ALA A 247 -22.02 9.71 24.28
C ALA A 247 -22.63 8.43 23.67
N GLU A 248 -22.50 8.24 22.36
CA GLU A 248 -22.93 7.01 21.70
C GLU A 248 -22.11 5.80 22.16
N VAL A 249 -20.79 5.93 22.28
CA VAL A 249 -19.93 4.87 22.82
C VAL A 249 -20.40 4.47 24.22
N LEU A 250 -20.65 5.44 25.11
CA LEU A 250 -21.14 5.17 26.46
C LEU A 250 -22.50 4.45 26.47
N ARG A 251 -23.46 4.89 25.62
CA ARG A 251 -24.77 4.23 25.50
C ARG A 251 -24.65 2.77 25.07
N ARG A 252 -23.76 2.48 24.12
CA ARG A 252 -23.57 1.10 23.64
C ARG A 252 -22.91 0.20 24.68
N ILE A 253 -21.93 0.72 25.42
CA ILE A 253 -21.30 0.00 26.54
C ILE A 253 -22.37 -0.34 27.58
N ASP A 254 -23.21 0.61 27.98
CA ASP A 254 -24.28 0.40 28.97
C ASP A 254 -25.33 -0.63 28.50
N SER A 255 -25.64 -0.64 27.21
CA SER A 255 -26.60 -1.59 26.61
C SER A 255 -26.06 -3.00 26.38
N GLY A 256 -24.77 -3.28 26.60
CA GLY A 256 -24.16 -4.59 26.39
C GLY A 256 -24.06 -5.04 24.92
N VAL A 257 -24.22 -4.11 23.96
CA VAL A 257 -24.23 -4.43 22.51
C VAL A 257 -22.92 -5.04 22.02
N PHE A 258 -21.81 -4.85 22.74
CA PHE A 258 -20.50 -5.36 22.38
C PHE A 258 -20.26 -6.83 22.76
N ASP A 259 -21.15 -7.46 23.54
CA ASP A 259 -20.93 -8.80 24.11
C ASP A 259 -21.32 -9.95 23.18
N GLY A 260 -21.87 -9.65 21.99
CA GLY A 260 -22.23 -10.65 21.00
C GLY A 260 -21.01 -11.25 20.29
N PRO A 261 -20.93 -12.59 20.11
CA PRO A 261 -19.92 -13.17 19.24
C PRO A 261 -20.15 -12.67 17.81
N SER A 262 -19.15 -12.01 17.20
CA SER A 262 -19.19 -11.72 15.77
C SER A 262 -18.35 -12.77 15.05
N GLY A 263 -19.03 -13.68 14.37
CA GLY A 263 -18.38 -14.56 13.39
C GLY A 263 -17.91 -13.77 12.16
N PRO A 264 -17.16 -14.43 11.26
CA PRO A 264 -16.84 -13.84 9.97
C PRO A 264 -18.11 -13.56 9.18
N VAL A 265 -18.19 -12.35 8.62
CA VAL A 265 -19.28 -11.94 7.71
C VAL A 265 -18.90 -12.16 6.25
N VAL A 266 -17.60 -12.19 5.95
CA VAL A 266 -17.05 -12.53 4.64
C VAL A 266 -15.81 -13.42 4.81
N SER A 267 -15.39 -14.07 3.73
CA SER A 267 -14.21 -14.94 3.75
C SER A 267 -12.95 -14.24 3.20
N ILE A 268 -11.78 -14.80 3.48
CA ILE A 268 -10.50 -14.35 2.90
C ILE A 268 -10.51 -14.35 1.36
N PRO A 269 -11.03 -15.40 0.66
CA PRO A 269 -11.23 -15.36 -0.79
C PRO A 269 -12.08 -14.17 -1.28
N ASP A 270 -13.11 -13.77 -0.53
CA ASP A 270 -13.95 -12.61 -0.89
C ASP A 270 -13.13 -11.32 -0.81
N VAL A 271 -12.29 -11.14 0.22
CA VAL A 271 -11.40 -9.99 0.31
C VAL A 271 -10.42 -9.94 -0.87
N LYS A 272 -9.84 -11.08 -1.24
CA LYS A 272 -8.94 -11.15 -2.42
C LYS A 272 -9.68 -10.81 -3.72
N ARG A 273 -10.93 -11.25 -3.85
CA ARG A 273 -11.77 -10.87 -4.99
C ARG A 273 -12.03 -9.36 -5.00
N LEU A 274 -12.35 -8.76 -3.85
CA LEU A 274 -12.48 -7.30 -3.71
C LEU A 274 -11.21 -6.56 -4.13
N GLN A 275 -10.03 -7.00 -3.68
CA GLN A 275 -8.74 -6.41 -4.08
C GLN A 275 -8.53 -6.49 -5.61
N GLY A 276 -8.90 -7.62 -6.23
CA GLY A 276 -8.90 -7.76 -7.69
C GLY A 276 -9.85 -6.78 -8.39
N LEU A 277 -11.05 -6.56 -7.84
CA LEU A 277 -12.03 -5.61 -8.36
C LEU A 277 -11.57 -4.16 -8.25
N VAL A 278 -10.91 -3.77 -7.16
CA VAL A 278 -10.33 -2.43 -6.97
C VAL A 278 -9.39 -2.07 -8.12
N SER A 279 -8.56 -3.01 -8.56
CA SER A 279 -7.63 -2.76 -9.68
C SER A 279 -8.32 -2.43 -11.01
N ARG A 280 -9.60 -2.82 -11.17
CA ARG A 280 -10.41 -2.64 -12.38
C ARG A 280 -11.35 -1.42 -12.34
N VAL A 281 -11.39 -0.69 -11.22
CA VAL A 281 -12.14 0.58 -11.10
C VAL A 281 -11.58 1.60 -12.09
N TYR A 282 -12.40 2.16 -12.96
CA TYR A 282 -11.94 3.07 -14.01
C TYR A 282 -11.32 4.35 -13.44
N VAL A 283 -10.23 4.82 -14.06
CA VAL A 283 -9.62 6.11 -13.75
C VAL A 283 -9.36 6.83 -15.07
N ASP A 284 -9.98 7.99 -15.22
CA ASP A 284 -9.80 8.84 -16.40
C ASP A 284 -8.35 9.34 -16.50
N PRO A 285 -7.74 9.43 -17.69
CA PRO A 285 -6.40 9.97 -17.88
C PRO A 285 -6.19 11.37 -17.27
N ALA A 286 -7.22 12.21 -17.21
CA ALA A 286 -7.15 13.53 -16.57
C ALA A 286 -6.92 13.41 -15.05
N ILE A 287 -7.51 12.41 -14.39
CA ILE A 287 -7.28 12.13 -12.97
C ILE A 287 -5.88 11.54 -12.74
N VAL A 288 -5.41 10.68 -13.66
CA VAL A 288 -4.01 10.18 -13.62
C VAL A 288 -3.04 11.36 -13.67
N ASN A 289 -3.24 12.28 -14.61
CA ASN A 289 -2.41 13.49 -14.75
C ASN A 289 -2.53 14.41 -13.53
N TYR A 290 -3.72 14.51 -12.92
CA TYR A 290 -3.91 15.24 -11.68
C TYR A 290 -3.09 14.66 -10.52
N ILE A 291 -3.11 13.33 -10.33
CA ILE A 291 -2.30 12.63 -9.31
C ILE A 291 -0.79 12.83 -9.56
N VAL A 292 -0.35 12.73 -10.81
CA VAL A 292 1.05 12.98 -11.19
C VAL A 292 1.43 14.44 -10.93
N GLY A 293 0.53 15.37 -11.26
CA GLY A 293 0.67 16.81 -11.00
C GLY A 293 0.86 17.10 -9.51
N ILE A 294 0.03 16.50 -8.64
CA ILE A 294 0.19 16.60 -7.18
C ILE A 294 1.60 16.18 -6.76
N GLY A 295 2.05 14.99 -7.20
CA GLY A 295 3.40 14.52 -6.91
C GLY A 295 4.48 15.47 -7.43
N TYR A 296 4.31 16.02 -8.62
CA TYR A 296 5.26 16.98 -9.23
C TYR A 296 5.37 18.27 -8.41
N VAL A 297 4.26 18.86 -8.01
CA VAL A 297 4.22 20.09 -7.22
C VAL A 297 4.92 19.92 -5.87
N THR A 298 4.75 18.79 -5.19
CA THR A 298 5.46 18.55 -3.91
C THR A 298 6.98 18.59 -4.06
N ARG A 299 7.51 18.31 -5.26
CA ARG A 299 8.95 18.33 -5.56
C ARG A 299 9.43 19.65 -6.17
N HIS A 300 8.51 20.49 -6.65
CA HIS A 300 8.80 21.78 -7.27
C HIS A 300 7.89 22.89 -6.71
N PRO A 301 7.80 23.05 -5.37
CA PRO A 301 6.78 23.93 -4.77
C PRO A 301 6.96 25.41 -5.16
N ARG A 302 8.20 25.84 -5.41
CA ARG A 302 8.54 27.24 -5.75
C ARG A 302 7.81 27.78 -6.98
N ASP A 303 7.39 26.91 -7.89
CA ASP A 303 6.72 27.28 -9.13
C ASP A 303 5.19 27.39 -8.97
N TYR A 304 4.63 26.93 -7.85
CA TYR A 304 3.18 26.73 -7.68
C TYR A 304 2.58 27.38 -6.42
N ILE A 305 3.37 27.59 -5.36
CA ILE A 305 2.90 28.17 -4.10
C ILE A 305 3.72 29.39 -3.69
N GLU A 306 3.27 30.11 -2.65
CA GLU A 306 3.98 31.26 -2.11
C GLU A 306 5.43 30.90 -1.72
N ALA A 307 6.38 31.77 -2.07
CA ALA A 307 7.81 31.54 -1.87
C ALA A 307 8.18 31.18 -0.42
N ARG A 308 7.49 31.76 0.57
CA ARG A 308 7.70 31.44 1.99
C ARG A 308 7.32 29.99 2.31
N LEU A 309 6.13 29.55 1.89
CA LEU A 309 5.69 28.16 2.09
C LEU A 309 6.55 27.17 1.29
N ALA A 310 6.99 27.55 0.10
CA ALA A 310 7.88 26.71 -0.72
C ALA A 310 9.27 26.53 -0.09
N ALA A 311 9.75 27.51 0.69
CA ALA A 311 11.03 27.43 1.38
C ALA A 311 11.01 26.42 2.55
N TYR A 312 9.84 26.14 3.13
CA TYR A 312 9.67 25.16 4.20
C TYR A 312 9.83 23.71 3.75
N VAL A 313 9.81 23.42 2.45
CA VAL A 313 9.83 22.05 1.93
C VAL A 313 11.26 21.61 1.68
N ASP A 314 11.72 20.60 2.42
CA ASP A 314 13.03 19.99 2.21
C ASP A 314 12.98 18.92 1.12
N TYR A 315 11.99 18.02 1.21
CA TYR A 315 11.82 16.92 0.26
C TYR A 315 10.35 16.69 -0.07
N GLY A 316 10.07 16.53 -1.37
CA GLY A 316 8.75 16.20 -1.90
C GLY A 316 8.44 14.71 -1.90
N ALA A 317 7.18 14.38 -2.18
CA ALA A 317 6.69 13.01 -2.10
C ALA A 317 7.31 12.09 -3.15
N SER A 318 7.63 10.84 -2.81
CA SER A 318 8.20 9.85 -3.73
C SER A 318 7.18 9.37 -4.79
N PRO A 319 7.59 8.65 -5.85
CA PRO A 319 6.65 8.03 -6.80
C PRO A 319 5.65 7.07 -6.15
N ARG A 320 5.94 6.55 -4.95
CA ARG A 320 5.00 5.73 -4.18
C ARG A 320 3.75 6.51 -3.78
N ALA A 321 3.84 7.83 -3.63
CA ALA A 321 2.68 8.68 -3.41
C ALA A 321 1.65 8.56 -4.54
N SER A 322 2.10 8.62 -5.80
CA SER A 322 1.21 8.51 -6.96
C SER A 322 0.56 7.12 -7.06
N ILE A 323 1.31 6.07 -6.73
CA ILE A 323 0.80 4.69 -6.66
C ILE A 323 -0.24 4.56 -5.53
N ALA A 324 0.07 5.10 -4.35
CA ALA A 324 -0.83 5.10 -3.20
C ALA A 324 -2.13 5.87 -3.49
N PHE A 325 -2.04 7.06 -4.09
CA PHE A 325 -3.21 7.82 -4.54
C PHE A 325 -4.08 7.03 -5.50
N MET A 326 -3.47 6.43 -6.53
CA MET A 326 -4.21 5.65 -7.53
C MET A 326 -4.97 4.49 -6.90
N ALA A 327 -4.28 3.69 -6.07
CA ALA A 327 -4.87 2.53 -5.40
C ALA A 327 -5.96 2.95 -4.40
N ALA A 328 -5.66 3.94 -3.56
CA ALA A 328 -6.59 4.40 -2.53
C ALA A 328 -7.82 5.10 -3.11
N ALA A 329 -7.67 5.89 -4.19
CA ALA A 329 -8.80 6.53 -4.87
C ALA A 329 -9.73 5.51 -5.52
N ARG A 330 -9.18 4.44 -6.14
CA ARG A 330 -9.99 3.31 -6.66
C ARG A 330 -10.74 2.59 -5.55
N ALA A 331 -10.06 2.30 -4.44
CA ALA A 331 -10.69 1.66 -3.29
C ALA A 331 -11.81 2.53 -2.71
N ARG A 332 -11.57 3.83 -2.55
CA ARG A 332 -12.58 4.78 -2.07
C ARG A 332 -13.79 4.86 -3.00
N ALA A 333 -13.56 4.95 -4.31
CA ALA A 333 -14.64 4.92 -5.29
C ALA A 333 -15.48 3.65 -5.18
N LEU A 334 -14.85 2.48 -5.00
CA LEU A 334 -15.55 1.21 -4.82
C LEU A 334 -16.34 1.15 -3.50
N VAL A 335 -15.77 1.67 -2.41
CA VAL A 335 -16.45 1.81 -1.10
C VAL A 335 -17.69 2.70 -1.23
N ASP A 336 -17.61 3.77 -2.01
CA ASP A 336 -18.75 4.65 -2.33
C ASP A 336 -19.70 4.04 -3.36
N GLY A 337 -19.48 2.79 -3.78
CA GLY A 337 -20.33 2.09 -4.73
C GLY A 337 -20.20 2.57 -6.18
N ARG A 338 -19.10 3.21 -6.54
CA ARG A 338 -18.79 3.65 -7.91
C ARG A 338 -17.77 2.72 -8.58
N ASN A 339 -17.92 2.56 -9.89
CA ASN A 339 -16.95 1.84 -10.72
C ASN A 339 -15.91 2.76 -11.39
N HIS A 340 -15.88 4.04 -11.04
CA HIS A 340 -14.96 5.03 -11.55
C HIS A 340 -14.56 6.03 -10.46
N VAL A 341 -13.33 6.51 -10.54
CA VAL A 341 -12.78 7.54 -9.64
C VAL A 341 -13.23 8.92 -10.08
N VAL A 342 -13.49 9.81 -9.11
CA VAL A 342 -13.73 11.24 -9.32
C VAL A 342 -12.60 12.06 -8.65
N PRO A 343 -12.36 13.33 -9.05
CA PRO A 343 -11.29 14.13 -8.46
C PRO A 343 -11.38 14.29 -6.94
N ASP A 344 -12.59 14.31 -6.39
CA ASP A 344 -12.82 14.41 -4.95
C ASP A 344 -12.31 13.20 -4.17
N ASP A 345 -12.15 12.02 -4.81
CA ASP A 345 -11.50 10.86 -4.20
C ASP A 345 -10.03 11.11 -3.92
N VAL A 346 -9.34 11.74 -4.86
CA VAL A 346 -7.93 12.09 -4.73
C VAL A 346 -7.76 13.19 -3.67
N LYS A 347 -8.63 14.21 -3.70
CA LYS A 347 -8.60 15.31 -2.72
C LYS A 347 -8.83 14.82 -1.30
N ALA A 348 -9.83 13.98 -1.05
CA ALA A 348 -10.12 13.46 0.28
C ALA A 348 -8.95 12.65 0.89
N LEU A 349 -8.10 12.07 0.06
CA LEU A 349 -6.95 11.27 0.46
C LEU A 349 -5.64 12.07 0.55
N THR A 350 -5.67 13.35 0.19
CA THR A 350 -4.49 14.21 0.05
C THR A 350 -3.61 14.21 1.30
N HIS A 351 -4.18 14.54 2.46
CA HIS A 351 -3.43 14.54 3.71
C HIS A 351 -2.95 13.13 4.06
N ARG A 352 -3.82 12.11 3.93
CA ARG A 352 -3.48 10.73 4.32
C ARG A 352 -2.34 10.14 3.48
N VAL A 353 -2.19 10.57 2.24
CA VAL A 353 -1.11 10.09 1.35
C VAL A 353 0.15 10.94 1.46
N LEU A 354 0.04 12.26 1.63
CA LEU A 354 1.19 13.17 1.52
C LEU A 354 1.87 13.53 2.85
N ARG A 355 1.17 13.51 3.99
CA ARG A 355 1.71 14.06 5.24
C ARG A 355 2.98 13.40 5.75
N HIS A 356 3.21 12.14 5.39
CA HIS A 356 4.42 11.36 5.74
C HIS A 356 5.39 11.23 4.58
N ARG A 357 5.13 11.93 3.48
CA ARG A 357 5.94 11.91 2.25
C ARG A 357 6.47 13.29 1.86
N VAL A 358 5.90 14.36 2.41
CA VAL A 358 6.43 15.72 2.32
C VAL A 358 7.16 16.01 3.62
N SER A 359 8.48 16.20 3.53
CA SER A 359 9.32 16.56 4.67
C SER A 359 9.51 18.06 4.71
N LEU A 360 9.25 18.65 5.87
CA LEU A 360 9.50 20.05 6.11
C LEU A 360 10.87 20.25 6.76
N GLY A 361 11.53 21.36 6.43
CA GLY A 361 12.79 21.76 7.00
C GLY A 361 12.67 22.41 8.38
N PHE A 362 13.83 22.67 8.98
CA PHE A 362 13.92 23.23 10.34
C PHE A 362 13.19 24.59 10.49
N GLU A 363 13.20 25.42 9.46
CA GLU A 363 12.50 26.72 9.47
C GLU A 363 11.00 26.56 9.68
N ALA A 364 10.39 25.52 9.11
CA ALA A 364 8.96 25.25 9.27
C ALA A 364 8.62 24.84 10.69
N ALA A 365 9.50 24.03 11.32
CA ALA A 365 9.36 23.63 12.70
C ALA A 365 9.54 24.81 13.67
N ALA A 366 10.47 25.73 13.36
CA ALA A 366 10.67 26.95 14.15
C ALA A 366 9.47 27.90 14.09
N ASP A 367 8.80 27.95 12.94
CA ASP A 367 7.59 28.75 12.71
C ASP A 367 6.28 28.01 13.09
N ASP A 368 6.36 26.79 13.63
CA ASP A 368 5.22 25.92 14.00
C ASP A 368 4.21 25.71 12.85
N VAL A 369 4.72 25.55 11.63
CA VAL A 369 3.90 25.38 10.43
C VAL A 369 3.53 23.92 10.24
N PRO A 370 2.24 23.55 10.30
CA PRO A 370 1.81 22.17 10.07
C PRO A 370 1.97 21.79 8.60
N VAL A 371 2.37 20.54 8.36
CA VAL A 371 2.56 19.99 7.00
C VAL A 371 1.27 20.04 6.17
N GLU A 372 0.12 19.90 6.82
CA GLU A 372 -1.20 19.99 6.20
C GLU A 372 -1.40 21.34 5.51
N HIS A 373 -0.95 22.44 6.10
CA HIS A 373 -1.10 23.78 5.50
C HIS A 373 -0.28 23.91 4.22
N VAL A 374 0.95 23.40 4.22
CA VAL A 374 1.81 23.38 3.02
C VAL A 374 1.20 22.49 1.94
N ILE A 375 0.67 21.32 2.32
CA ILE A 375 -0.01 20.40 1.39
C ILE A 375 -1.27 21.03 0.78
N ASP A 376 -2.08 21.73 1.58
CA ASP A 376 -3.30 22.40 1.10
C ASP A 376 -2.96 23.49 0.09
N ALA A 377 -1.91 24.28 0.35
CA ALA A 377 -1.42 25.27 -0.61
C ALA A 377 -0.96 24.61 -1.92
N MET A 378 -0.20 23.50 -1.85
CA MET A 378 0.27 22.76 -3.02
C MET A 378 -0.87 22.22 -3.87
N VAL A 379 -1.86 21.56 -3.24
CA VAL A 379 -2.98 20.96 -3.97
C VAL A 379 -3.95 22.03 -4.47
N GLY A 380 -4.12 23.13 -3.73
CA GLY A 380 -4.90 24.29 -4.16
C GLY A 380 -4.30 25.03 -5.36
N GLY A 381 -2.97 24.97 -5.54
CA GLY A 381 -2.26 25.54 -6.68
C GLY A 381 -2.44 24.76 -7.99
N ILE A 382 -3.04 23.55 -7.95
CA ILE A 382 -3.23 22.70 -9.12
C ILE A 382 -4.67 22.76 -9.60
N ARG A 383 -4.86 22.97 -10.91
CA ARG A 383 -6.18 22.90 -11.52
C ARG A 383 -6.77 21.50 -11.37
N THR A 384 -7.93 21.40 -10.73
CA THR A 384 -8.71 20.16 -10.70
C THR A 384 -9.29 19.88 -12.10
N PRO A 385 -9.17 18.65 -12.63
CA PRO A 385 -9.68 18.28 -13.95
C PRO A 385 -11.21 18.32 -14.05
#